data_AF-A0A7L4PPA2-F1
#
_entry.id   AF-A0A7L4PPA2-F1
#
_cell.length_a   1.000
_cell.length_b   1.000
_cell.length_c   1.000
_cell.angle_alpha   90.00
_cell.angle_beta   90.00
_cell.angle_gamma   90.00
#
_symmetry.space_group_name_H-M   'P 1'
#
loop_
_entity.id
_entity.type
_entity.pdbx_description
1 polymer ?
#
loop_
_entity_poly.entity_id
_entity_poly.type
_entity_poly.pdbx_seq_one_letter_code
_entity_poly.pdbx_strand_id
1 'polypeptide(L)'
;MESFEITQQTLYLLGYFIPKIKVNKDVLIESFTPEVYATDRVLELVKEGVPFRDAYKEVGINLELLNNKDPIENIKSKTHTGATGNLGLDRIEKIIKEEEKEVLSKKETFVKKIEKLAKI
;
A
#
# COMPACT_ATOMS: atom_id res chain seq x y z
N MET A 1 -20.09 -11.32 21.61
CA MET A 1 -18.98 -10.85 22.46
C MET A 1 -17.65 -11.36 21.93
N GLU A 2 -17.54 -12.66 21.62
CA GLU A 2 -16.37 -13.29 20.99
C GLU A 2 -15.80 -12.53 19.76
N SER A 3 -16.62 -12.04 18.84
CA SER A 3 -16.15 -11.30 17.66
C SER A 3 -15.35 -10.04 17.99
N PHE A 4 -15.75 -9.29 19.02
CA PHE A 4 -15.03 -8.09 19.47
C PHE A 4 -13.72 -8.47 20.17
N GLU A 5 -13.72 -9.55 20.94
CA GLU A 5 -12.52 -10.05 21.62
C GLU A 5 -11.47 -10.52 20.62
N ILE A 6 -11.85 -11.32 19.63
CA ILE A 6 -10.96 -11.78 18.55
C ILE A 6 -10.39 -10.58 17.78
N THR A 7 -11.23 -9.59 17.47
CA THR A 7 -10.79 -8.38 16.78
C THR A 7 -9.75 -7.63 17.60
N GLN A 8 -10.01 -7.39 18.90
CA GLN A 8 -9.09 -6.69 19.78
C GLN A 8 -7.76 -7.43 19.93
N GLN A 9 -7.80 -8.76 20.12
CA GLN A 9 -6.60 -9.58 20.22
C GLN A 9 -5.78 -9.55 18.93
N THR A 10 -6.44 -9.62 17.77
CA THR A 10 -5.77 -9.54 16.46
C THR A 10 -5.09 -8.19 16.27
N LEU A 11 -5.77 -7.08 16.61
CA LEU A 11 -5.19 -5.74 16.53
C LEU A 11 -3.98 -5.57 17.47
N TYR A 12 -4.06 -6.11 18.68
CA TYR A 12 -2.95 -6.12 19.63
C TYR A 12 -1.74 -6.89 19.07
N LEU A 13 -2.00 -8.08 18.52
CA LEU A 13 -0.99 -8.92 17.91
C LEU A 13 -0.29 -8.21 16.75
N LEU A 14 -1.08 -7.68 15.80
CA LEU A 14 -0.56 -6.96 14.64
C LEU A 14 0.21 -5.69 15.07
N GLY A 15 -0.33 -4.92 16.02
CA GLY A 15 0.36 -3.75 16.58
C GLY A 15 1.71 -4.08 17.22
N TYR A 16 1.86 -5.28 17.78
CA TYR A 16 3.14 -5.75 18.30
C TYR A 16 4.10 -6.24 17.21
N PHE A 17 3.61 -6.99 16.21
CA PHE A 17 4.44 -7.64 15.21
C PHE A 17 4.87 -6.73 14.05
N ILE A 18 3.94 -5.94 13.49
CA ILE A 18 4.21 -5.13 12.30
C ILE A 18 5.45 -4.23 12.46
N PRO A 19 5.64 -3.49 13.58
CA PRO A 19 6.83 -2.66 13.77
C PRO A 19 8.15 -3.44 13.87
N LYS A 20 8.10 -4.75 14.11
CA LYS A 20 9.28 -5.63 14.24
C LYS A 20 9.65 -6.34 12.94
N ILE A 21 8.81 -6.25 11.91
CA ILE A 21 9.10 -6.85 10.61
C ILE A 21 10.35 -6.18 10.03
N LYS A 22 11.31 -6.99 9.59
CA LYS A 22 12.51 -6.52 8.91
C LYS A 22 12.43 -6.87 7.43
N VAL A 23 12.65 -5.88 6.58
CA VAL A 23 12.67 -6.06 5.13
C VAL A 23 14.05 -6.56 4.72
N ASN A 24 14.09 -7.69 3.99
CA ASN A 24 15.31 -8.15 3.33
C ASN A 24 15.37 -7.51 1.92
N LYS A 25 16.05 -6.37 1.81
CA LYS A 25 16.09 -5.58 0.58
C LYS A 25 16.77 -6.32 -0.58
N ASP A 26 17.84 -7.05 -0.29
CA ASP A 26 18.63 -7.72 -1.32
C ASP A 26 17.81 -8.82 -1.99
N VAL A 27 17.16 -9.67 -1.19
CA VAL A 27 16.24 -10.70 -1.71
C VAL A 27 15.10 -10.09 -2.49
N LEU A 28 14.53 -8.97 -2.03
CA LEU A 28 13.45 -8.29 -2.76
C LEU A 28 13.91 -7.81 -4.13
N ILE A 29 15.10 -7.19 -4.24
CA ILE A 29 15.65 -6.71 -5.50
C ILE A 29 15.95 -7.90 -6.44
N GLU A 30 16.56 -8.96 -5.92
CA GLU A 30 16.88 -10.18 -6.66
C GLU A 30 15.62 -10.92 -7.16
N SER A 31 14.49 -10.76 -6.46
CA SER A 31 13.22 -11.40 -6.82
C SER A 31 12.49 -10.71 -7.99
N PHE A 32 12.96 -9.57 -8.49
CA PHE A 32 12.38 -8.96 -9.70
C PHE A 32 12.80 -9.73 -10.94
N THR A 33 11.81 -10.38 -11.56
CA THR A 33 11.99 -11.08 -12.84
C THR A 33 11.51 -10.21 -14.01
N PRO A 34 11.99 -10.45 -15.24
CA PRO A 34 11.61 -9.64 -16.41
C PRO A 34 10.09 -9.53 -16.64
N GLU A 35 9.32 -10.58 -16.31
CA GLU A 35 7.88 -10.65 -16.52
C GLU A 35 7.12 -9.64 -15.67
N VAL A 36 7.65 -9.21 -14.52
CA VAL A 36 7.08 -8.15 -13.69
C VAL A 36 6.94 -6.84 -14.47
N TYR A 37 7.79 -6.62 -15.49
CA TYR A 37 7.79 -5.44 -16.35
C TYR A 37 6.96 -5.59 -17.63
N ALA A 38 6.20 -6.68 -17.80
CA ALA A 38 5.38 -6.89 -19.00
C ALA A 38 4.41 -5.73 -19.23
N THR A 39 3.69 -5.30 -18.20
CA THR A 39 2.76 -4.16 -18.29
C THR A 39 3.49 -2.85 -18.61
N ASP A 40 4.69 -2.64 -18.04
CA ASP A 40 5.52 -1.49 -18.39
C ASP A 40 5.85 -1.49 -19.89
N ARG A 41 6.21 -2.64 -20.47
CA ARG A 41 6.49 -2.76 -21.90
C ARG A 41 5.25 -2.51 -22.77
N VAL A 42 4.08 -3.01 -22.35
CA VAL A 42 2.81 -2.72 -23.04
C VAL A 42 2.56 -1.20 -23.08
N LEU A 43 2.76 -0.51 -21.95
CA LEU A 43 2.55 0.93 -21.87
C LEU A 43 3.58 1.73 -22.66
N GLU A 44 4.82 1.24 -22.80
CA GLU A 44 5.84 1.83 -23.69
C GLU A 44 5.40 1.78 -25.16
N LEU A 45 4.98 0.60 -25.64
CA LEU A 45 4.44 0.44 -27.01
C LEU A 45 3.23 1.34 -27.26
N VAL A 46 2.35 1.48 -26.27
CA VAL A 46 1.18 2.36 -26.37
C VAL A 46 1.58 3.83 -26.48
N LYS A 47 2.61 4.26 -25.73
CA LYS A 47 3.17 5.62 -25.86
C LYS A 47 3.81 5.86 -27.22
N GLU A 48 4.36 4.82 -27.84
CA GLU A 48 4.90 4.83 -29.21
C GLU A 48 3.79 4.84 -30.29
N GLY A 49 2.51 4.72 -29.91
CA GLY A 49 1.36 4.82 -30.80
C GLY A 49 0.71 3.49 -31.16
N VAL A 50 1.18 2.36 -30.61
CA VAL A 50 0.56 1.05 -30.83
C VAL A 50 -0.77 0.98 -30.07
N PRO A 51 -1.88 0.54 -30.69
CA PRO A 51 -3.13 0.31 -29.97
C PRO A 51 -2.92 -0.66 -28.81
N PHE A 52 -3.48 -0.34 -27.63
CA PHE A 52 -3.26 -1.13 -26.41
C PHE A 52 -3.50 -2.63 -26.60
N ARG A 53 -4.55 -3.00 -27.33
CA ARG A 53 -4.89 -4.41 -27.57
C ARG A 53 -3.79 -5.16 -28.32
N ASP A 54 -3.14 -4.49 -29.26
CA ASP A 54 -2.10 -5.09 -30.09
C ASP A 54 -0.79 -5.17 -29.29
N ALA A 55 -0.43 -4.09 -28.58
CA ALA A 55 0.70 -4.08 -27.64
C ALA A 55 0.57 -5.18 -26.57
N TYR A 56 -0.61 -5.35 -25.98
CA TYR A 56 -0.86 -6.37 -24.96
C TYR A 56 -0.68 -7.80 -25.51
N LYS A 57 -1.18 -8.07 -26.72
CA LYS A 57 -1.01 -9.37 -27.39
C LYS A 57 0.45 -9.61 -27.73
N GLU A 58 1.13 -8.62 -28.30
CA GLU A 58 2.53 -8.70 -28.70
C GLU A 58 3.42 -9.04 -27.51
N VAL A 59 3.28 -8.31 -26.40
CA VAL A 59 4.07 -8.56 -25.19
C VAL A 59 3.71 -9.91 -24.56
N GLY A 60 2.41 -10.26 -24.51
CA GLY A 60 1.97 -11.53 -23.93
C GLY A 60 2.48 -12.78 -24.65
N ILE A 61 2.73 -12.70 -25.96
CA ILE A 61 3.32 -13.81 -26.73
C ILE A 61 4.86 -13.83 -26.61
N ASN A 62 5.48 -12.69 -26.30
CA ASN A 62 6.92 -12.51 -26.28
C ASN A 62 7.48 -12.22 -24.87
N LEU A 63 6.90 -12.82 -23.83
CA LEU A 63 7.33 -12.61 -22.44
C LEU A 63 8.81 -12.96 -22.23
N GLU A 64 9.28 -14.03 -22.87
CA GLU A 64 10.67 -14.49 -22.81
C GLU A 64 11.69 -13.48 -23.39
N LEU A 65 11.22 -12.51 -24.19
CA LEU A 65 12.06 -11.45 -24.77
C LEU A 65 12.16 -10.22 -23.87
N LEU A 66 11.44 -10.19 -22.73
CA LEU A 66 11.53 -9.10 -21.78
C LEU A 66 12.89 -9.12 -21.08
N ASN A 67 13.45 -7.92 -20.90
CA ASN A 67 14.68 -7.72 -20.16
C ASN A 67 14.38 -7.18 -18.76
N ASN A 68 15.29 -7.47 -17.83
CA ASN A 68 15.21 -6.90 -16.51
C ASN A 68 15.40 -5.38 -16.55
N LYS A 69 14.73 -4.67 -15.65
CA LYS A 69 14.92 -3.23 -15.42
C LYS A 69 15.48 -3.03 -14.03
N ASP A 70 16.09 -1.88 -13.75
CA ASP A 70 16.38 -1.50 -12.37
C ASP A 70 15.03 -1.31 -11.63
N PRO A 71 14.72 -2.14 -10.60
CA PRO A 71 13.45 -2.05 -9.89
C PRO A 71 13.25 -0.70 -9.21
N ILE A 72 14.33 -0.08 -8.72
CA ILE A 72 14.26 1.19 -7.98
C ILE A 72 13.88 2.31 -8.93
N GLU A 73 14.53 2.39 -10.09
CA GLU A 73 14.23 3.42 -11.09
C GLU A 73 12.84 3.20 -11.71
N ASN A 74 12.44 1.95 -11.95
CA ASN A 74 11.10 1.64 -12.42
C ASN A 74 10.02 2.10 -11.42
N ILE A 75 10.19 1.82 -10.13
CA ILE A 75 9.28 2.28 -9.07
C ILE A 75 9.17 3.80 -9.07
N LYS A 76 10.30 4.53 -9.07
CA LYS A 76 10.31 5.99 -9.04
C LYS A 76 9.65 6.62 -10.26
N SER A 77 9.78 5.99 -11.44
CA SER A 77 9.21 6.51 -12.70
C SER A 77 7.67 6.60 -12.69
N LYS A 78 6.99 5.84 -11.82
CA LYS A 78 5.53 5.77 -11.73
C LYS A 78 5.04 6.83 -10.76
N THR A 79 4.80 8.05 -11.25
CA THR A 79 4.59 9.26 -10.43
C THR A 79 3.14 9.72 -10.26
N HIS A 80 2.18 9.08 -10.94
CA HIS A 80 0.76 9.41 -10.75
C HIS A 80 0.30 9.07 -9.33
N THR A 81 -0.72 9.76 -8.83
CA THR A 81 -1.22 9.55 -7.46
C THR A 81 -1.63 8.11 -7.22
N GLY A 82 -1.09 7.49 -6.16
CA GLY A 82 -1.35 6.10 -5.79
C GLY A 82 -0.41 5.08 -6.45
N ALA A 83 0.50 5.54 -7.32
CA ALA A 83 1.51 4.71 -7.93
C ALA A 83 2.66 4.39 -6.98
N THR A 84 3.53 3.46 -7.36
CA THR A 84 4.66 3.01 -6.53
C THR A 84 5.70 4.11 -6.25
N GLY A 85 5.84 5.10 -7.14
CA GLY A 85 6.69 6.28 -6.93
C GLY A 85 5.97 7.46 -6.26
N ASN A 86 4.65 7.36 -6.04
CA ASN A 86 3.84 8.40 -5.42
C ASN A 86 2.67 7.79 -4.63
N LEU A 87 3.00 7.16 -3.51
CA LEU A 87 2.04 6.47 -2.63
C LEU A 87 1.09 7.43 -1.89
N GLY A 88 1.39 8.73 -1.86
CA GLY A 88 0.57 9.72 -1.15
C GLY A 88 0.57 9.55 0.37
N LEU A 89 1.67 9.05 0.96
CA LEU A 89 1.75 8.73 2.39
C LEU A 89 1.51 9.96 3.28
N ASP A 90 1.95 11.15 2.88
CA ASP A 90 1.73 12.39 3.64
C ASP A 90 0.23 12.68 3.84
N ARG A 91 -0.58 12.41 2.81
CA ARG A 91 -2.05 12.57 2.90
C ARG A 91 -2.65 11.55 3.86
N ILE A 92 -2.19 10.30 3.77
CA ILE A 92 -2.66 9.22 4.65
C ILE A 92 -2.30 9.53 6.11
N GLU A 93 -1.06 9.97 6.36
CA GLU A 93 -0.61 10.36 7.70
C GLU A 93 -1.46 11.51 8.27
N LYS A 94 -1.78 12.51 7.45
CA LYS A 94 -2.65 13.61 7.86
C LYS A 94 -4.05 13.12 8.26
N ILE A 95 -4.65 12.26 7.44
CA ILE A 95 -5.98 11.68 7.72
C ILE A 95 -5.93 10.90 9.04
N ILE A 96 -4.93 10.05 9.24
CA ILE A 96 -4.78 9.26 10.46
C ILE A 96 -4.72 10.17 11.70
N LYS A 97 -3.91 11.23 11.65
CA LYS A 97 -3.79 12.20 12.76
C LYS A 97 -5.11 12.91 13.07
N GLU A 98 -5.87 13.27 12.05
CA GLU A 98 -7.17 13.93 12.21
C GLU A 98 -8.21 12.98 12.85
N GLU A 99 -8.28 11.75 12.36
CA GLU A 99 -9.17 10.70 12.88
C GLU A 99 -8.81 10.31 14.33
N GLU A 100 -7.52 10.16 14.64
CA GLU A 100 -7.05 9.90 16.00
C GLU A 100 -7.51 10.98 16.98
N LYS A 101 -7.37 12.26 16.59
CA LYS A 101 -7.82 13.39 17.40
C LYS A 101 -9.33 13.35 17.63
N GLU A 102 -10.11 13.03 16.60
CA GLU A 102 -11.56 12.92 16.72
C GLU A 102 -11.96 11.79 17.67
N VAL A 103 -11.34 10.62 17.55
CA VAL A 103 -11.59 9.46 18.41
C VAL A 103 -11.26 9.77 19.88
N LEU A 104 -10.12 10.42 20.15
CA LEU A 104 -9.73 10.81 21.51
C LEU A 104 -10.75 11.78 22.13
N SER A 105 -11.19 12.79 21.38
CA SER A 105 -12.20 13.75 21.83
C SER A 105 -13.55 13.08 22.17
N LYS A 106 -14.00 12.16 21.32
CA LYS A 106 -15.23 11.37 21.57
C LYS A 106 -15.09 10.51 22.83
N LYS A 107 -13.92 9.88 23.03
CA LYS A 107 -13.63 9.07 24.23
C LYS A 107 -13.67 9.91 25.50
N GLU A 108 -13.02 11.07 25.53
CA GLU A 108 -13.05 11.97 26.68
C GLU A 108 -14.48 12.41 27.02
N THR A 109 -15.25 12.77 25.99
CA THR A 109 -16.66 13.16 26.16
C THR A 109 -17.49 12.03 26.75
N PHE A 110 -17.30 10.80 26.25
CA PHE A 110 -17.97 9.61 26.76
C PHE A 110 -17.64 9.36 28.24
N VAL A 111 -16.35 9.34 28.59
CA VAL A 111 -15.89 9.11 29.97
C VAL A 111 -16.45 10.16 30.93
N LYS A 112 -16.38 11.46 30.58
CA LYS A 112 -16.94 12.54 31.40
C LYS A 112 -18.44 12.37 31.65
N LYS A 113 -19.21 11.92 30.66
CA LYS A 113 -20.65 11.67 30.81
C LYS A 113 -20.92 10.48 31.73
N ILE A 114 -20.16 9.40 31.59
CA ILE A 114 -20.28 8.22 32.47
C ILE A 114 -19.94 8.59 33.92
N GLU A 115 -18.86 9.33 34.17
CA GLU A 115 -18.50 9.78 35.52
C GLU A 115 -19.58 10.65 36.16
N LYS A 116 -20.23 11.53 35.39
CA LYS A 116 -21.33 12.34 35.89
C LYS A 116 -22.56 11.50 36.28
N LEU A 117 -22.86 10.46 35.50
CA LEU A 117 -23.97 9.54 35.79
C LEU A 117 -23.66 8.62 36.99
N ALA A 118 -22.41 8.19 37.15
CA ALA A 118 -21.97 7.32 38.24
C ALA A 118 -21.70 8.08 39.56
N LYS A 119 -21.67 9.42 39.55
CA LYS A 119 -21.57 10.28 40.75
C LYS A 119 -22.94 10.65 41.35
N ILE A 120 -23.99 9.90 40.98
CA ILE A 120 -25.28 9.80 41.67
C ILE A 120 -25.29 8.46 42.39
#